data_AF-A0A963WF16-F1
#
_entry.id   AF-A0A963WF16-F1
#
_cell.length_a   1.000
_cell.length_b   1.000
_cell.length_c   1.000
_cell.angle_alpha   90.00
_cell.angle_beta   90.00
_cell.angle_gamma   90.00
#
_symmetry.space_group_name_H-M   'P 1'
#
loop_
_entity.id
_entity.type
_entity.pdbx_description
1 polymer ?
#
loop_
_entity_poly.entity_id
_entity_poly.type
_entity_poly.pdbx_seq_one_letter_code
_entity_poly.pdbx_strand_id
1 'polypeptide(L)'
;MAAIADSRAETAPQADHPASHAWREVLARVAAHMAHCGAHPARTVVLVPFAQLMAEAAAQWARLYPSGFAPRFETTRNWASQVGSFTPGPSDLALERGRDLLTARSLLEGAGLGAQHALLAGPLVDGATQLAAVAASVPQALRADWGDLARRALPTEAQGWLALEAAVARIAIAWAAHSDYATDVLFADRVRQGTDALVLL
;
A
#
# COMPACT_ATOMS: atom_id res chain seq x y z
N MET A 1 -12.46 -33.47 -62.56
CA MET A 1 -13.28 -32.77 -61.55
C MET A 1 -12.63 -32.96 -60.21
N ALA A 2 -12.31 -31.84 -59.55
CA ALA A 2 -11.24 -31.67 -58.57
C ALA A 2 -11.46 -32.36 -57.22
N ALA A 3 -10.35 -32.82 -56.63
CA ALA A 3 -10.24 -33.34 -55.29
C ALA A 3 -10.44 -32.23 -54.25
N ILE A 4 -11.24 -32.53 -53.23
CA ILE A 4 -11.46 -31.69 -52.05
C ILE A 4 -10.23 -31.88 -51.15
N ALA A 5 -9.40 -30.84 -51.05
CA ALA A 5 -8.26 -30.81 -50.14
C ALA A 5 -8.77 -30.60 -48.70
N ASP A 6 -8.49 -31.60 -47.86
CA ASP A 6 -8.66 -31.60 -46.41
C ASP A 6 -7.66 -30.60 -45.79
N SER A 7 -8.15 -29.43 -45.39
CA SER A 7 -7.36 -28.43 -44.67
C SER A 7 -7.30 -28.79 -43.19
N ARG A 8 -6.37 -29.68 -42.83
CA ARG A 8 -5.94 -29.84 -41.44
C ARG A 8 -5.17 -28.59 -41.05
N ALA A 9 -5.81 -27.71 -40.28
CA ALA A 9 -5.13 -26.67 -39.54
C ALA A 9 -4.15 -27.33 -38.57
N GLU A 10 -2.87 -27.38 -38.94
CA GLU A 10 -1.75 -27.62 -38.04
C GLU A 10 -1.80 -26.55 -36.94
N THR A 11 -2.20 -26.98 -35.74
CA THR A 11 -2.02 -26.19 -34.52
C THR A 11 -0.53 -26.18 -34.22
N ALA A 12 0.15 -25.12 -34.68
CA ALA A 12 1.50 -24.81 -34.21
C ALA A 12 1.51 -24.82 -32.68
N PRO A 13 2.53 -25.39 -32.02
CA PRO A 13 2.61 -25.38 -30.56
C PRO A 13 2.61 -23.93 -30.10
N GLN A 14 1.53 -23.53 -29.41
CA GLN A 14 1.38 -22.20 -28.87
C GLN A 14 2.49 -22.00 -27.83
N ALA A 15 3.53 -21.26 -28.21
CA ALA A 15 4.69 -21.03 -27.36
C ALA A 15 4.22 -20.53 -26.00
N ASP A 16 4.65 -21.21 -24.95
CA ASP A 16 4.27 -20.91 -23.57
C ASP A 16 4.66 -19.46 -23.26
N HIS A 17 3.66 -18.60 -23.07
CA HIS A 17 3.86 -17.16 -22.97
C HIS A 17 4.81 -16.87 -21.79
N PRO A 18 5.84 -16.01 -21.92
CA PRO A 18 6.83 -15.78 -20.85
C PRO A 18 6.23 -15.42 -19.48
N ALA A 19 5.11 -14.68 -19.47
CA ALA A 19 4.37 -14.39 -18.25
C ALA A 19 3.85 -15.65 -17.53
N SER A 20 3.42 -16.68 -18.27
CA SER A 20 2.98 -17.97 -17.71
C SER A 20 4.11 -18.74 -17.04
N HIS A 21 5.35 -18.57 -17.50
CA HIS A 21 6.53 -19.13 -16.85
C HIS A 21 6.84 -18.39 -15.54
N ALA A 22 6.88 -17.05 -15.59
CA ALA A 22 7.12 -16.23 -14.41
C ALA A 22 6.10 -16.49 -13.30
N TRP A 23 4.81 -16.61 -13.64
CA TRP A 23 3.76 -16.98 -12.69
C TRP A 23 4.00 -18.33 -12.03
N ARG A 24 4.38 -19.35 -12.82
CA ARG A 24 4.72 -20.67 -12.28
C ARG A 24 5.85 -20.62 -11.27
N GLU A 25 6.94 -19.94 -11.61
CA GLU A 25 8.09 -19.83 -10.73
C GLU A 25 7.76 -19.09 -9.43
N VAL A 26 7.06 -17.96 -9.55
CA VAL A 26 6.66 -17.15 -8.38
C VAL A 26 5.73 -17.94 -7.47
N LEU A 27 4.69 -18.59 -8.02
CA LEU A 27 3.74 -19.34 -7.21
C LEU A 27 4.33 -20.63 -6.61
N ALA A 28 5.29 -21.26 -7.29
CA ALA A 28 6.05 -22.36 -6.72
C ALA A 28 6.89 -21.91 -5.51
N ARG A 29 7.49 -20.72 -5.57
CA ARG A 29 8.20 -20.11 -4.42
C ARG A 29 7.26 -19.78 -3.27
N VAL A 30 6.06 -19.27 -3.56
CA VAL A 30 5.00 -19.05 -2.55
C VAL A 30 4.65 -20.36 -1.85
N ALA A 31 4.36 -21.42 -2.61
CA ALA A 31 4.00 -22.72 -2.05
C ALA A 31 5.13 -23.32 -1.20
N ALA A 32 6.38 -23.21 -1.67
CA ALA A 32 7.55 -23.66 -0.92
C ALA A 32 7.74 -22.89 0.40
N HIS A 33 7.54 -21.57 0.38
CA HIS A 33 7.59 -20.74 1.59
C HIS A 33 6.50 -21.12 2.59
N MET A 34 5.26 -21.33 2.11
CA MET A 34 4.17 -21.77 2.97
C MET A 34 4.44 -23.12 3.63
N ALA A 35 4.97 -24.09 2.87
CA ALA A 35 5.35 -25.39 3.39
C ALA A 35 6.47 -25.27 4.45
N HIS A 36 7.47 -24.42 4.20
CA HIS A 36 8.56 -24.17 5.14
C HIS A 36 8.06 -23.57 6.47
N CYS A 37 7.08 -22.66 6.41
CA CYS A 37 6.48 -22.06 7.59
C CYS A 37 5.43 -22.98 8.28
N GLY A 38 5.06 -24.11 7.68
CA GLY A 38 3.94 -24.93 8.15
C GLY A 38 2.60 -24.20 8.07
N ALA A 39 2.48 -23.22 7.18
CA ALA A 39 1.34 -22.30 7.11
C ALA A 39 0.15 -22.92 6.39
N HIS A 40 -1.06 -22.76 6.95
CA HIS A 40 -2.27 -23.19 6.27
C HIS A 40 -2.59 -22.24 5.10
N PRO A 41 -2.85 -22.71 3.86
CA PRO A 41 -3.08 -21.82 2.72
C PRO A 41 -4.17 -20.78 2.95
N ALA A 42 -5.31 -21.16 3.53
CA ALA A 42 -6.40 -20.21 3.83
C ALA A 42 -6.03 -19.10 4.85
N ARG A 43 -4.92 -19.27 5.58
CA ARG A 43 -4.36 -18.31 6.54
C ARG A 43 -3.08 -17.66 6.02
N THR A 44 -2.73 -17.87 4.75
CA THR A 44 -1.64 -17.18 4.07
C THR A 44 -2.17 -15.98 3.28
N VAL A 45 -1.45 -14.87 3.33
CA VAL A 45 -1.69 -13.70 2.47
C VAL A 45 -0.50 -13.49 1.54
N VAL A 46 -0.78 -13.32 0.26
CA VAL A 46 0.20 -12.97 -0.77
C VAL A 46 -0.14 -11.56 -1.25
N LEU A 47 0.73 -10.61 -0.93
CA LEU A 47 0.58 -9.22 -1.35
C LEU A 47 1.01 -9.06 -2.81
N VAL A 48 0.10 -8.57 -3.62
CA VAL A 48 0.35 -8.16 -5.01
C VAL A 48 0.43 -6.63 -5.10
N PRO A 49 1.28 -6.09 -5.99
CA PRO A 49 1.48 -4.65 -6.11
C PRO A 49 0.24 -3.93 -6.67
N PHE A 50 -0.57 -4.62 -7.46
CA PHE A 50 -1.72 -4.05 -8.16
C PHE A 50 -2.94 -4.95 -8.07
N ALA A 51 -4.11 -4.35 -7.88
CA ALA A 51 -5.37 -5.10 -7.75
C ALA A 51 -5.71 -5.92 -9.00
N GLN A 52 -5.27 -5.48 -10.19
CA GLN A 52 -5.46 -6.22 -11.44
C GLN A 52 -4.79 -7.60 -11.41
N LEU A 53 -3.76 -7.80 -10.58
CA LEU A 53 -3.04 -9.07 -10.48
C LEU A 53 -3.70 -10.07 -9.53
N MET A 54 -4.65 -9.65 -8.68
CA MET A 54 -5.27 -10.56 -7.69
C MET A 54 -6.02 -11.71 -8.35
N ALA A 55 -6.90 -11.39 -9.31
CA ALA A 55 -7.68 -12.38 -10.03
C ALA A 55 -6.79 -13.29 -10.89
N GLU A 56 -5.77 -12.72 -11.53
CA GLU A 56 -4.80 -13.47 -12.32
C GLU A 56 -3.99 -14.43 -11.44
N ALA A 57 -3.45 -13.96 -10.32
CA ALA A 57 -2.70 -14.79 -9.39
C ALA A 57 -3.53 -15.96 -8.84
N ALA A 58 -4.80 -15.70 -8.50
CA ALA A 58 -5.73 -16.74 -8.05
C ALA A 58 -6.02 -17.76 -9.15
N ALA A 59 -6.25 -17.33 -10.39
CA ALA A 59 -6.46 -18.22 -11.53
C ALA A 59 -5.21 -19.06 -11.83
N GLN A 60 -4.02 -18.47 -11.80
CA GLN A 60 -2.75 -19.17 -11.98
C GLN A 60 -2.50 -20.18 -10.86
N TRP A 61 -2.82 -19.83 -9.60
CA TRP A 61 -2.73 -20.78 -8.49
C TRP A 61 -3.65 -21.97 -8.69
N ALA A 62 -4.92 -21.75 -9.03
CA ALA A 62 -5.89 -22.83 -9.25
C ALA A 62 -5.49 -23.77 -10.40
N ARG A 63 -4.78 -23.27 -11.42
CA ARG A 63 -4.23 -24.10 -12.51
C ARG A 63 -3.07 -24.98 -12.05
N LEU A 64 -2.23 -24.50 -11.15
CA LEU A 64 -1.03 -25.21 -10.67
C LEU A 64 -1.32 -26.14 -9.49
N TYR A 65 -2.27 -25.75 -8.65
CA TYR A 65 -2.70 -26.46 -7.45
C TYR A 65 -4.23 -26.63 -7.51
N PRO A 66 -4.73 -27.56 -8.36
CA PRO A 66 -6.16 -27.71 -8.62
C PRO A 66 -6.96 -28.27 -7.43
N SER A 67 -6.27 -28.79 -6.42
CA SER A 67 -6.89 -29.31 -5.21
C SER A 67 -6.32 -28.64 -3.96
N GLY A 68 -7.16 -28.51 -2.94
CA GLY A 68 -6.80 -27.91 -1.65
C GLY A 68 -7.18 -26.44 -1.51
N PHE A 69 -6.70 -25.82 -0.44
CA PHE A 69 -6.93 -24.42 -0.15
C PHE A 69 -5.94 -23.52 -0.92
N ALA A 70 -6.35 -22.30 -1.21
CA ALA A 70 -5.50 -21.27 -1.82
C ALA A 70 -5.12 -20.18 -0.80
N PRO A 71 -3.93 -19.55 -0.95
CA PRO A 71 -3.63 -18.31 -0.26
C PRO A 71 -4.55 -17.18 -0.75
N ARG A 72 -4.71 -16.16 0.09
CA ARG A 72 -5.43 -14.94 -0.27
C ARG A 72 -4.48 -14.01 -1.03
N PHE A 73 -4.79 -13.69 -2.28
CA PHE A 73 -4.05 -12.69 -3.06
C PHE A 73 -4.70 -11.33 -2.85
N GLU A 74 -3.97 -10.38 -2.26
CA GLU A 74 -4.51 -9.10 -1.84
C GLU A 74 -3.56 -7.96 -2.16
N THR A 75 -4.07 -6.73 -2.30
CA THR A 75 -3.24 -5.54 -2.08
C THR A 75 -3.26 -5.20 -0.59
N THR A 76 -2.28 -4.45 -0.09
CA THR A 76 -2.28 -3.98 1.32
C THR A 76 -3.58 -3.26 1.69
N ARG A 77 -4.12 -2.45 0.77
CA ARG A 77 -5.37 -1.70 0.96
C ARG A 77 -6.59 -2.63 0.99
N ASN A 78 -6.68 -3.59 0.09
CA ASN A 78 -7.80 -4.54 0.09
C ASN A 78 -7.77 -5.40 1.35
N TRP A 79 -6.59 -5.90 1.74
CA TRP A 79 -6.44 -6.67 2.97
C TRP A 79 -6.89 -5.85 4.20
N ALA A 80 -6.45 -4.59 4.31
CA ALA A 80 -6.87 -3.72 5.40
C ALA A 80 -8.40 -3.56 5.46
N SER A 81 -9.05 -3.32 4.31
CA SER A 81 -10.51 -3.18 4.23
C SER A 81 -11.29 -4.46 4.57
N GLN A 82 -10.69 -5.63 4.34
CA GLN A 82 -11.29 -6.92 4.68
C GLN A 82 -11.26 -7.20 6.18
N VAL A 83 -10.23 -6.73 6.90
CA VAL A 83 -10.02 -7.03 8.33
C VAL A 83 -10.46 -5.90 9.27
N GLY A 84 -10.92 -4.77 8.72
CA GLY A 84 -11.48 -3.66 9.48
C GLY A 84 -12.06 -2.56 8.61
N SER A 85 -12.99 -1.81 9.19
CA SER A 85 -13.41 -0.52 8.65
C SER A 85 -12.54 0.59 9.22
N PHE A 86 -12.33 1.63 8.42
CA PHE A 86 -11.60 2.82 8.83
C PHE A 86 -12.34 4.07 8.34
N THR A 87 -12.33 5.10 9.17
CA THR A 87 -12.79 6.43 8.81
C THR A 87 -11.84 7.43 9.45
N PRO A 88 -11.19 8.30 8.65
CA PRO A 88 -10.29 9.32 9.20
C PRO A 88 -11.02 10.20 10.22
N GLY A 89 -10.38 10.42 11.36
CA GLY A 89 -10.78 11.38 12.37
C GLY A 89 -10.79 12.81 11.84
N PRO A 90 -11.37 13.77 12.59
CA PRO A 90 -11.59 15.14 12.11
C PRO A 90 -10.32 15.88 11.69
N SER A 91 -9.18 15.55 12.29
CA SER A 91 -7.87 16.17 12.04
C SER A 91 -6.87 15.25 11.35
N ASP A 92 -7.28 14.03 11.03
CA ASP A 92 -6.42 13.10 10.29
C ASP A 92 -6.27 13.54 8.84
N LEU A 93 -5.14 13.18 8.25
CA LEU A 93 -4.95 13.25 6.81
C LEU A 93 -5.90 12.26 6.12
N ALA A 94 -6.97 12.77 5.52
CA ALA A 94 -8.04 11.97 4.93
C ALA A 94 -7.70 11.47 3.51
N LEU A 95 -6.68 12.05 2.87
CA LEU A 95 -6.36 11.88 1.45
C LEU A 95 -7.50 12.32 0.53
N GLU A 96 -8.29 13.29 1.01
CA GLU A 96 -9.38 13.94 0.31
C GLU A 96 -9.08 15.43 0.24
N ARG A 97 -8.64 15.89 -0.94
CA ARG A 97 -8.02 17.22 -1.09
C ARG A 97 -8.84 18.37 -0.50
N GLY A 98 -10.17 18.37 -0.66
CA GLY A 98 -11.03 19.41 -0.10
C GLY A 98 -11.02 19.44 1.42
N ARG A 99 -11.13 18.28 2.07
CA ARG A 99 -11.10 18.14 3.53
C ARG A 99 -9.71 18.43 4.09
N ASP A 100 -8.68 17.94 3.41
CA ASP A 100 -7.29 18.13 3.81
C ASP A 100 -6.86 19.60 3.70
N LEU A 101 -7.35 20.36 2.70
CA LEU A 101 -7.09 21.80 2.61
C LEU A 101 -7.68 22.60 3.77
N LEU A 102 -8.87 22.23 4.25
CA LEU A 102 -9.49 22.87 5.42
C LEU A 102 -8.66 22.57 6.69
N THR A 103 -8.27 21.32 6.88
CA THR A 103 -7.42 20.90 8.00
C THR A 103 -6.06 21.59 7.96
N ALA A 104 -5.42 21.64 6.80
CA ALA A 104 -4.15 22.31 6.57
C ALA A 104 -4.20 23.79 6.94
N ARG A 105 -5.30 24.48 6.61
CA ARG A 105 -5.51 25.88 7.03
C ARG A 105 -5.55 26.01 8.55
N SER A 106 -6.31 25.17 9.25
CA SER A 106 -6.36 25.18 10.73
C SER A 106 -5.00 24.86 11.36
N LEU A 107 -4.23 23.93 10.79
CA LEU A 107 -2.88 23.62 11.25
C LEU A 107 -1.92 24.81 11.06
N LEU A 108 -2.00 25.49 9.92
CA LEU A 108 -1.20 26.71 9.64
C LEU A 108 -1.58 27.85 10.58
N GLU A 109 -2.87 28.06 10.84
CA GLU A 109 -3.35 29.04 11.82
C GLU A 109 -2.80 28.74 13.21
N GLY A 110 -2.88 27.48 13.67
CA GLY A 110 -2.32 27.04 14.95
C GLY A 110 -0.80 27.17 15.06
N ALA A 111 -0.09 27.12 13.93
CA ALA A 111 1.36 27.34 13.85
C ALA A 111 1.76 28.83 13.69
N GLY A 112 0.80 29.76 13.71
CA GLY A 112 1.05 31.19 13.52
C GLY A 112 1.29 31.61 12.06
N LEU A 113 1.03 30.73 11.10
CA LEU A 113 1.18 30.93 9.65
C LEU A 113 -0.16 31.17 8.93
N GLY A 114 -1.22 31.51 9.69
CA GLY A 114 -2.56 31.70 9.14
C GLY A 114 -2.66 32.81 8.10
N ALA A 115 -1.85 33.87 8.21
CA ALA A 115 -1.81 34.96 7.24
C ALA A 115 -1.32 34.51 5.86
N GLN A 116 -0.50 33.45 5.79
CA GLN A 116 0.06 32.91 4.56
C GLN A 116 -0.68 31.66 4.07
N HIS A 117 -1.84 31.29 4.65
CA HIS A 117 -2.51 30.03 4.35
C HIS A 117 -2.80 29.82 2.84
N ALA A 118 -3.16 30.89 2.12
CA ALA A 118 -3.46 30.82 0.69
C ALA A 118 -2.25 30.33 -0.14
N LEU A 119 -1.04 30.60 0.33
CA LEU A 119 0.21 30.18 -0.30
C LEU A 119 0.69 28.82 0.22
N LEU A 120 0.44 28.51 1.49
CA LEU A 120 1.06 27.37 2.18
C LEU A 120 0.17 26.12 2.31
N ALA A 121 -1.15 26.25 2.22
CA ALA A 121 -2.07 25.12 2.44
C ALA A 121 -1.92 24.01 1.40
N GLY A 122 -1.79 24.36 0.11
CA GLY A 122 -1.55 23.39 -0.97
C GLY A 122 -0.24 22.61 -0.77
N PRO A 123 0.92 23.30 -0.65
CA PRO A 123 2.20 22.66 -0.36
C PRO A 123 2.19 21.80 0.91
N LEU A 124 1.48 22.22 1.95
CA LEU A 124 1.33 21.43 3.18
C LEU A 124 0.58 20.10 2.91
N VAL A 125 -0.55 20.15 2.21
CA VAL A 125 -1.31 18.93 1.85
C VAL A 125 -0.48 18.01 0.96
N ASP A 126 0.22 18.57 -0.03
CA ASP A 126 1.04 17.77 -0.95
C ASP A 126 2.20 17.09 -0.20
N GLY A 127 2.88 17.81 0.70
CA GLY A 127 3.94 17.27 1.55
C GLY A 127 3.43 16.18 2.49
N ALA A 128 2.29 16.39 3.15
CA ALA A 128 1.69 15.40 4.03
C ALA A 128 1.25 14.14 3.25
N THR A 129 0.70 14.32 2.05
CA THR A 129 0.29 13.22 1.15
C THR A 129 1.48 12.37 0.70
N GLN A 130 2.62 13.00 0.36
CA GLN A 130 3.85 12.29 0.00
C GLN A 130 4.38 11.41 1.15
N LEU A 131 4.21 11.87 2.39
CA LEU A 131 4.66 11.16 3.58
C LEU A 131 3.68 10.09 4.06
N ALA A 132 2.41 10.16 3.65
CA ALA A 132 1.33 9.33 4.18
C ALA A 132 1.62 7.82 4.10
N ALA A 133 2.11 7.33 2.95
CA ALA A 133 2.40 5.91 2.77
C ALA A 133 3.54 5.43 3.68
N VAL A 134 4.56 6.27 3.91
CA VAL A 134 5.67 5.95 4.81
C VAL A 134 5.18 5.94 6.26
N ALA A 135 4.47 6.99 6.68
CA ALA A 135 3.88 7.07 8.02
C ALA A 135 2.94 5.88 8.31
N ALA A 136 2.11 5.49 7.36
CA ALA A 136 1.17 4.37 7.45
C ALA A 136 1.83 2.99 7.49
N SER A 137 3.12 2.89 7.08
CA SER A 137 3.92 1.67 7.19
C SER A 137 4.60 1.51 8.56
N VAL A 138 4.54 2.55 9.39
CA VAL A 138 5.01 2.52 10.78
C VAL A 138 3.82 2.21 11.69
N PRO A 139 3.95 1.25 12.63
CA PRO A 139 2.91 1.01 13.64
C PRO A 139 2.56 2.31 14.38
N GLN A 140 1.27 2.53 14.66
CA GLN A 140 0.75 3.76 15.29
C GLN A 140 1.57 4.16 16.54
N ALA A 141 1.90 3.19 17.41
CA ALA A 141 2.66 3.41 18.63
C ALA A 141 4.10 3.93 18.42
N LEU A 142 4.68 3.73 17.23
CA LEU A 142 6.05 4.14 16.89
C LEU A 142 6.09 5.34 15.94
N ARG A 143 4.93 5.82 15.49
CA ARG A 143 4.83 6.81 14.42
C ARG A 143 5.30 8.19 14.86
N ALA A 144 5.10 8.55 16.14
CA ALA A 144 5.63 9.78 16.71
C ALA A 144 7.17 9.81 16.68
N ASP A 145 7.83 8.72 17.09
CA ASP A 145 9.29 8.58 17.05
C ASP A 145 9.84 8.68 15.62
N TRP A 146 9.12 8.10 14.66
CA TRP A 146 9.42 8.27 13.24
C TRP A 146 9.30 9.74 12.80
N GLY A 147 8.25 10.44 13.23
CA GLY A 147 8.07 11.87 12.95
C GLY A 147 9.21 12.72 13.52
N ASP A 148 9.69 12.39 14.72
CA ASP A 148 10.85 13.04 15.35
C ASP A 148 12.13 12.81 14.55
N LEU A 149 12.35 11.57 14.09
CA LEU A 149 13.47 11.23 13.21
C LEU A 149 13.40 11.99 11.88
N ALA A 150 12.23 12.03 11.23
CA ALA A 150 12.04 12.71 9.95
C ALA A 150 12.31 14.22 10.07
N ARG A 151 11.88 14.86 11.18
CA ARG A 151 12.15 16.28 11.43
C ARG A 151 13.63 16.62 11.54
N ARG A 152 14.50 15.67 11.92
CA ARG A 152 15.96 15.88 11.99
C ARG A 152 16.61 16.07 10.63
N ALA A 153 15.96 15.64 9.55
CA ALA A 153 16.44 15.86 8.18
C ALA A 153 16.23 17.31 7.69
N LEU A 154 15.41 18.10 8.40
CA LEU A 154 15.12 19.48 8.02
C LEU A 154 16.20 20.44 8.55
N PRO A 155 16.49 21.54 7.81
CA PRO A 155 17.44 22.54 8.26
C PRO A 155 17.01 23.13 9.61
N THR A 156 17.97 23.27 10.53
CA THR A 156 17.76 23.88 11.85
C THR A 156 17.82 25.40 11.78
N GLU A 157 18.66 25.93 10.91
CA GLU A 157 18.78 27.35 10.62
C GLU A 157 18.39 27.60 9.16
N ALA A 158 17.28 28.31 8.96
CA ALA A 158 16.81 28.73 7.64
C ALA A 158 16.28 30.16 7.74
N GLN A 159 16.43 30.93 6.66
CA GLN A 159 16.00 32.31 6.58
C GLN A 159 15.08 32.54 5.37
N GLY A 160 14.25 33.57 5.47
CA GLY A 160 13.35 33.98 4.38
C GLY A 160 12.44 32.83 3.94
N TRP A 161 12.40 32.57 2.63
CA TRP A 161 11.53 31.56 2.03
C TRP A 161 11.84 30.13 2.51
N LEU A 162 13.13 29.79 2.68
CA LEU A 162 13.54 28.46 3.14
C LEU A 162 13.05 28.19 4.57
N ALA A 163 12.90 29.23 5.41
CA ALA A 163 12.33 29.09 6.74
C ALA A 163 10.84 28.70 6.68
N LEU A 164 10.10 29.26 5.73
CA LEU A 164 8.70 28.91 5.49
C LEU A 164 8.55 27.49 4.96
N GLU A 165 9.39 27.07 4.00
CA GLU A 165 9.41 25.70 3.49
C GLU A 165 9.72 24.69 4.60
N ALA A 166 10.73 24.97 5.42
CA ALA A 166 11.06 24.12 6.57
C ALA A 166 9.92 24.07 7.59
N ALA A 167 9.22 25.18 7.84
CA ALA A 167 8.06 25.21 8.72
C ALA A 167 6.90 24.35 8.17
N VAL A 168 6.57 24.49 6.88
CA VAL A 168 5.55 23.67 6.22
C VAL A 168 5.92 22.19 6.27
N ALA A 169 7.18 21.85 5.99
CA ALA A 169 7.65 20.46 6.08
C ALA A 169 7.54 19.89 7.50
N ARG A 170 7.84 20.68 8.55
CA ARG A 170 7.66 20.25 9.95
C ARG A 170 6.19 19.96 10.25
N ILE A 171 5.26 20.80 9.79
CA ILE A 171 3.81 20.60 9.97
C ILE A 171 3.36 19.35 9.19
N ALA A 172 3.82 19.18 7.94
CA ALA A 172 3.49 18.01 7.12
C ALA A 172 3.92 16.70 7.79
N ILE A 173 5.15 16.65 8.31
CA ILE A 173 5.67 15.49 9.05
C ILE A 173 4.84 15.25 10.32
N ALA A 174 4.59 16.29 11.11
CA ALA A 174 3.79 16.15 12.33
C ALA A 174 2.38 15.65 12.03
N TRP A 175 1.73 16.18 11.00
CA TRP A 175 0.39 15.78 10.61
C TRP A 175 0.34 14.33 10.14
N ALA A 176 1.27 13.91 9.26
CA ALA A 176 1.36 12.51 8.84
C ALA A 176 1.70 11.57 10.02
N ALA A 177 2.57 12.01 10.94
CA ALA A 177 2.98 11.19 12.08
C ALA A 177 1.88 10.98 13.13
N HIS A 178 0.88 11.87 13.19
CA HIS A 178 -0.21 11.82 14.18
C HIS A 178 -1.57 11.47 13.56
N SER A 179 -1.61 11.22 12.24
CA SER A 179 -2.82 10.74 11.58
C SER A 179 -2.97 9.24 11.79
N ASP A 180 -4.21 8.80 11.97
CA ASP A 180 -4.57 7.39 11.82
C ASP A 180 -4.72 7.02 10.33
N TYR A 181 -4.46 5.76 10.00
CA TYR A 181 -4.53 5.26 8.63
C TYR A 181 -5.34 3.97 8.52
N ALA A 182 -5.95 3.76 7.34
CA ALA A 182 -6.72 2.55 7.06
C ALA A 182 -5.93 1.25 7.26
N THR A 183 -4.61 1.29 7.06
CA THR A 183 -3.72 0.13 7.21
C THR A 183 -3.29 -0.14 8.65
N ASP A 184 -3.63 0.72 9.61
CA ASP A 184 -3.23 0.54 11.01
C ASP A 184 -3.79 -0.76 11.61
N VAL A 185 -4.96 -1.19 11.12
CA VAL A 185 -5.56 -2.48 11.49
C VAL A 185 -4.66 -3.68 11.18
N LEU A 186 -3.77 -3.59 10.19
CA LEU A 186 -2.87 -4.68 9.81
C LEU A 186 -1.79 -4.95 10.87
N PHE A 187 -1.51 -3.99 11.74
CA PHE A 187 -0.58 -4.16 12.86
C PHE A 187 -1.24 -4.76 14.10
N ALA A 188 -2.56 -4.92 14.12
CA ALA A 188 -3.27 -5.46 15.28
C ALA A 188 -2.94 -6.94 15.52
N ASP A 189 -2.83 -7.33 16.79
CA ASP A 189 -2.51 -8.72 17.19
C ASP A 189 -3.45 -9.76 16.58
N ARG A 190 -4.74 -9.42 16.44
CA ARG A 190 -5.73 -10.30 15.81
C ARG A 190 -5.38 -10.66 14.35
N VAL A 191 -4.81 -9.71 13.60
CA VAL A 191 -4.43 -9.92 12.20
C VAL A 191 -3.16 -10.78 12.14
N ARG A 192 -2.20 -10.51 13.03
CA ARG A 192 -0.99 -11.32 13.20
C ARG A 192 -1.32 -12.76 13.59
N GLN A 193 -2.21 -12.97 14.55
CA GLN A 193 -2.61 -14.31 15.02
C GLN A 193 -3.43 -15.09 13.97
N GLY A 194 -4.16 -14.40 13.10
CA GLY A 194 -4.95 -14.98 12.02
C GLY A 194 -4.18 -15.23 10.72
N THR A 195 -2.89 -14.89 10.67
CA THR A 195 -2.06 -14.98 9.45
C THR A 195 -0.84 -15.84 9.72
N ASP A 196 -0.77 -17.02 9.09
CA ASP A 196 0.32 -17.99 9.30
C ASP A 196 1.55 -17.64 8.47
N ALA A 197 1.35 -17.04 7.29
CA ALA A 197 2.42 -16.56 6.43
C ALA A 197 1.98 -15.31 5.66
N LEU A 198 2.93 -14.39 5.46
CA LEU A 198 2.79 -13.20 4.62
C LEU A 198 3.90 -13.20 3.57
N VAL A 199 3.52 -13.18 2.29
CA VAL A 199 4.46 -13.14 1.17
C VAL A 199 4.25 -11.86 0.38
N LEU A 200 5.33 -11.21 -0.06
CA LEU A 200 5.30 -10.04 -0.93
C LEU A 200 5.85 -10.43 -2.29
N LEU A 201 5.13 -10.06 -3.36
CA LEU A 201 5.53 -10.30 -4.76
C LEU A 201 6.21 -9.09 -5.40
#